data_AF-A0A8B9NPD4-F1
#
_entry.id   AF-A0A8B9NPD4-F1
#
_cell.length_a   1.000
_cell.length_b   1.000
_cell.length_c   1.000
_cell.angle_alpha   90.00
_cell.angle_beta   90.00
_cell.angle_gamma   90.00
#
_symmetry.space_group_name_H-M   'P 1'
#
loop_
_entity.id
_entity.type
_entity.pdbx_description
1 polymer ?
#
loop_
_entity_poly.entity_id
_entity_poly.type
_entity_poly.pdbx_seq_one_letter_code
_entity_poly.pdbx_strand_id
1 'polypeptide(L)'
;MGFDPSRFAAPVAAELQCKLCGRVLEEPLSAPCGHVFCAGCLLPWAARRRLCPLRCRPLAIADLRPVLPLRSLVQKLEVKCDYSPRGCGRTVRLRELPAHLAACRYGPEPRSGLPGPGRSGGAVVRSVLMQRIFLLAQIFTDPWEAKSQVEKV
;
A
#
# COMPACT_ATOMS: atom_id res chain seq x y z
N MET A 1 1.31 -3.16 -6.04
CA MET A 1 0.48 -1.96 -5.78
C MET A 1 -0.98 -2.39 -5.70
N GLY A 2 -1.60 -2.22 -4.53
CA GLY A 2 -2.98 -2.59 -4.22
C GLY A 2 -3.12 -4.02 -3.70
N PHE A 3 -4.12 -4.25 -2.84
CA PHE A 3 -4.44 -5.58 -2.31
C PHE A 3 -5.40 -6.33 -3.23
N ASP A 4 -5.15 -7.61 -3.45
CA ASP A 4 -6.01 -8.43 -4.28
C ASP A 4 -7.40 -8.62 -3.62
N PRO A 5 -8.51 -8.27 -4.31
CA PRO A 5 -9.84 -8.35 -3.73
C PRO A 5 -10.23 -9.78 -3.34
N SER A 6 -9.68 -10.79 -4.01
CA SER A 6 -10.00 -12.20 -3.77
C SER A 6 -9.52 -12.72 -2.40
N ARG A 7 -8.60 -11.99 -1.76
CA ARG A 7 -8.07 -12.36 -0.45
C ARG A 7 -8.96 -11.95 0.72
N PHE A 8 -9.90 -11.04 0.49
CA PHE A 8 -10.81 -10.55 1.51
C PHE A 8 -11.92 -11.58 1.75
N ALA A 9 -12.30 -11.75 3.02
CA ALA A 9 -13.35 -12.68 3.41
C ALA A 9 -14.75 -12.18 3.05
N ALA A 10 -14.92 -10.86 2.99
CA ALA A 10 -16.14 -10.17 2.63
C ALA A 10 -15.97 -9.37 1.32
N PRO A 11 -17.05 -9.15 0.57
CA PRO A 11 -17.01 -8.29 -0.62
C PRO A 11 -16.57 -6.88 -0.24
N VAL A 12 -15.55 -6.37 -0.93
CA VAL A 12 -15.02 -5.02 -0.72
C VAL A 12 -15.75 -4.05 -1.63
N ALA A 13 -16.27 -2.96 -1.06
CA ALA A 13 -16.97 -1.91 -1.79
C ALA A 13 -16.14 -1.37 -2.97
N ALA A 14 -16.80 -1.08 -4.09
CA ALA A 14 -16.14 -0.65 -5.33
C ALA A 14 -15.49 0.75 -5.20
N GLU A 15 -15.91 1.54 -4.21
CA GLU A 15 -15.30 2.83 -3.85
C GLU A 15 -13.92 2.65 -3.19
N LEU A 16 -13.68 1.51 -2.54
CA LEU A 16 -12.39 1.18 -1.93
C LEU A 16 -11.41 0.52 -2.93
N GLN A 17 -11.75 0.49 -4.21
CA GLN A 17 -10.95 -0.09 -5.26
C GLN A 17 -10.34 1.00 -6.14
N CYS A 18 -9.05 0.86 -6.41
CA CYS A 18 -8.30 1.77 -7.26
C CYS A 18 -8.76 1.65 -8.71
N LYS A 19 -9.19 2.76 -9.33
CA LYS A 19 -9.64 2.77 -10.73
C LYS A 19 -8.50 2.58 -11.76
N LEU A 20 -7.24 2.62 -11.33
CA LEU A 20 -6.07 2.37 -12.18
C LEU A 20 -5.65 0.90 -12.21
N CYS A 21 -5.64 0.21 -11.06
CA CYS A 21 -5.19 -1.17 -10.96
C CYS A 21 -6.29 -2.20 -10.69
N GLY A 22 -7.53 -1.76 -10.43
CA GLY A 22 -8.67 -2.63 -10.12
C GLY A 22 -8.56 -3.37 -8.79
N ARG A 23 -7.55 -3.06 -7.97
CA ARG A 23 -7.30 -3.70 -6.66
C ARG A 23 -7.76 -2.80 -5.51
N VAL A 24 -7.88 -3.37 -4.32
CA VAL A 24 -8.23 -2.61 -3.11
C VAL A 24 -7.12 -1.60 -2.81
N LEU A 25 -7.52 -0.39 -2.42
CA LEU A 25 -6.64 0.76 -2.21
C LEU A 25 -5.55 0.47 -1.18
N GLU A 26 -4.30 0.63 -1.60
CA GLU A 26 -3.11 0.57 -0.74
C GLU A 26 -2.52 1.98 -0.68
N GLU A 27 -2.43 2.54 0.53
CA GLU A 27 -2.02 3.93 0.76
C GLU A 27 -2.77 4.92 -0.16
N PRO A 28 -4.10 5.07 0.02
CA PRO A 28 -4.91 5.89 -0.87
C PRO A 28 -4.48 7.36 -0.87
N LEU A 29 -4.20 7.89 -2.04
CA LEU A 29 -3.97 9.31 -2.31
C LEU A 29 -5.18 9.90 -3.04
N SER A 30 -5.66 11.04 -2.54
CA SER A 30 -6.66 11.87 -3.20
C SER A 30 -5.98 12.93 -4.06
N ALA A 31 -6.45 13.04 -5.30
CA ALA A 31 -6.18 14.18 -6.16
C ALA A 31 -7.06 15.39 -5.74
N PRO A 32 -6.66 16.64 -6.06
CA PRO A 32 -7.47 17.83 -5.80
C PRO A 32 -8.83 17.84 -6.51
N CYS A 33 -9.07 16.93 -7.47
CA CYS A 33 -10.38 16.70 -8.07
C CYS A 33 -11.30 15.77 -7.27
N GLY A 34 -10.84 15.19 -6.15
CA GLY A 34 -11.60 14.27 -5.29
C GLY A 34 -11.45 12.78 -5.62
N HIS A 35 -10.76 12.42 -6.71
CA HIS A 35 -10.54 11.02 -7.08
C HIS A 35 -9.39 10.39 -6.29
N VAL A 36 -9.60 9.14 -5.87
CA VAL A 36 -8.67 8.40 -5.01
C VAL A 36 -8.05 7.22 -5.73
N PHE A 37 -6.74 7.04 -5.57
CA PHE A 37 -5.95 5.97 -6.17
C PHE A 37 -4.87 5.48 -5.19
N CYS A 38 -4.25 4.32 -5.45
CA CYS A 38 -3.09 3.88 -4.66
C CYS A 38 -1.89 4.81 -4.87
N ALA A 39 -1.11 5.07 -3.82
CA ALA A 39 0.12 5.87 -3.92
C ALA A 39 1.06 5.38 -5.03
N GLY A 40 1.31 4.06 -5.06
CA GLY A 40 2.16 3.43 -6.08
C GLY A 40 1.60 3.49 -7.52
N CYS A 41 0.32 3.81 -7.70
CA CYS A 41 -0.27 4.00 -9.03
C CYS A 41 -0.29 5.48 -9.42
N LEU A 42 -0.64 6.37 -8.49
CA LEU A 42 -0.86 7.78 -8.77
C LEU A 42 0.44 8.58 -8.89
N LEU A 43 1.42 8.32 -8.03
CA LEU A 43 2.71 9.03 -8.06
C LEU A 43 3.43 8.93 -9.42
N PRO A 44 3.68 7.73 -9.97
CA PRO A 44 4.34 7.61 -11.28
C PRO A 44 3.46 8.10 -12.43
N TRP A 45 2.14 8.16 -12.26
CA TRP A 45 1.24 8.75 -13.24
C TRP A 45 1.33 10.27 -13.25
N ALA A 46 1.23 10.89 -12.08
CA ALA A 46 1.35 12.34 -11.89
C ALA A 46 2.71 12.86 -12.35
N ALA A 47 3.79 12.12 -12.08
CA ALA A 47 5.14 12.46 -12.53
C ALA A 47 5.26 12.56 -14.07
N ARG A 48 4.56 11.69 -14.81
CA ARG A 48 4.65 11.61 -16.28
C ARG A 48 3.64 12.48 -17.02
N ARG A 49 2.39 12.48 -16.57
CA ARG A 49 1.28 13.11 -17.31
C ARG A 49 0.79 14.41 -16.69
N ARG A 50 1.12 14.67 -15.40
CA ARG A 50 0.66 15.83 -14.62
C ARG A 50 -0.86 16.10 -14.76
N LEU A 51 -1.64 15.05 -14.93
CA LEU A 51 -3.08 15.10 -15.17
C LEU A 51 -3.74 13.97 -14.39
N CYS A 52 -4.96 14.22 -13.91
CA CYS A 52 -5.78 13.18 -13.29
C CYS A 52 -5.97 11.99 -14.27
N PRO A 53 -5.88 10.73 -13.82
CA PRO A 53 -6.17 9.56 -14.66
C PRO A 53 -7.54 9.59 -15.35
N LEU A 54 -8.52 10.26 -14.71
CA LEU A 54 -9.87 10.46 -15.25
C LEU A 54 -10.01 11.77 -16.05
N ARG A 55 -8.87 12.41 -16.39
CA ARG A 55 -8.76 13.63 -17.21
C ARG A 55 -9.55 14.84 -16.70
N CYS A 56 -9.80 14.93 -15.39
CA CYS A 56 -10.62 16.00 -14.84
C CYS A 56 -9.87 17.34 -14.74
N ARG A 57 -8.63 17.33 -14.24
CA ARG A 57 -7.81 18.53 -13.99
C ARG A 57 -6.30 18.22 -14.06
N PRO A 58 -5.45 19.23 -14.27
CA PRO A 58 -4.01 19.16 -14.00
C PRO A 58 -3.74 18.70 -12.57
N LEU A 59 -2.66 17.96 -12.39
CA LEU A 59 -2.31 17.28 -11.15
C LEU A 59 -0.80 17.40 -10.92
N ALA A 60 -0.39 18.09 -9.86
CA ALA A 60 0.99 18.01 -9.37
C ALA A 60 1.11 16.98 -8.24
N ILE A 61 2.32 16.44 -8.06
CA ILE A 61 2.60 15.50 -6.96
C ILE A 61 2.40 16.17 -5.59
N ALA A 62 2.72 17.46 -5.48
CA ALA A 62 2.54 18.25 -4.26
C ALA A 62 1.07 18.40 -3.84
N ASP A 63 0.12 18.31 -4.78
CA ASP A 63 -1.31 18.46 -4.51
C ASP A 63 -1.95 17.16 -4.00
N LEU A 64 -1.19 16.05 -3.99
CA LEU A 64 -1.69 14.76 -3.57
C LEU A 64 -1.82 14.69 -2.05
N ARG A 65 -3.00 14.31 -1.57
CA ARG A 65 -3.29 14.23 -0.13
C ARG A 65 -3.60 12.79 0.28
N PRO A 66 -2.92 12.22 1.28
CA PRO A 66 -3.24 10.88 1.77
C PRO A 66 -4.61 10.87 2.45
N VAL A 67 -5.44 9.89 2.11
CA VAL A 67 -6.78 9.74 2.67
C VAL A 67 -6.74 8.76 3.84
N LEU A 68 -6.38 9.28 5.02
CA LEU A 68 -6.25 8.47 6.25
C LEU A 68 -7.54 7.71 6.63
N PRO A 69 -8.77 8.26 6.45
CA PRO A 69 -9.99 7.51 6.75
C PRO A 69 -10.15 6.25 5.88
N LEU A 70 -9.91 6.36 4.57
CA LEU A 70 -9.99 5.22 3.65
C LEU A 70 -8.93 4.17 3.97
N ARG A 71 -7.71 4.61 4.30
CA ARG A 71 -6.65 3.71 4.77
C ARG A 71 -7.09 2.95 6.02
N SER A 72 -7.71 3.63 6.97
CA SER A 72 -8.19 3.02 8.22
C SER A 72 -9.33 2.03 7.98
N LEU A 73 -10.22 2.30 7.02
CA LEU A 73 -11.28 1.38 6.62
C LEU A 73 -10.71 0.11 5.99
N VAL A 74 -9.79 0.24 5.02
CA VAL A 74 -9.14 -0.91 4.36
C VAL A 74 -8.41 -1.78 5.39
N GLN A 75 -7.77 -1.18 6.39
CA GLN A 75 -7.08 -1.91 7.47
C GLN A 75 -8.01 -2.72 8.38
N LYS A 76 -9.29 -2.34 8.49
CA LYS A 76 -10.29 -3.06 9.27
C LYS A 76 -10.92 -4.23 8.52
N LEU A 77 -10.74 -4.31 7.20
CA LEU A 77 -11.26 -5.40 6.38
C LEU A 77 -10.65 -6.73 6.80
N GLU A 78 -11.45 -7.77 6.68
CA GLU A 78 -11.08 -9.14 7.05
C GLU A 78 -10.52 -9.89 5.84
N VAL A 79 -9.40 -10.57 6.05
CA VAL A 79 -8.66 -11.30 5.03
C VAL A 79 -8.38 -12.73 5.48
N LYS A 80 -8.42 -13.65 4.52
CA LYS A 80 -8.04 -15.04 4.74
C LYS A 80 -6.53 -15.16 4.83
N CYS A 81 -6.05 -16.08 5.67
CA CYS A 81 -4.63 -16.39 5.75
C CYS A 81 -4.09 -16.95 4.41
N ASP A 82 -2.88 -16.53 4.02
CA ASP A 82 -2.18 -17.05 2.83
C ASP A 82 -1.89 -18.55 2.92
N TYR A 83 -1.89 -19.09 4.13
CA TYR A 83 -1.68 -20.51 4.40
C TYR A 83 -3.00 -21.28 4.56
N SER A 84 -4.13 -20.70 4.13
CA SER A 84 -5.40 -21.41 3.98
C SER A 84 -5.30 -22.73 3.20
N PRO A 85 -4.63 -22.81 2.03
CA PRO A 85 -4.45 -24.08 1.33
C PRO A 85 -3.60 -25.10 2.10
N ARG A 86 -2.83 -24.66 3.10
CA ARG A 86 -2.06 -25.54 4.01
C ARG A 86 -2.87 -25.99 5.23
N GLY A 87 -4.10 -25.49 5.40
CA GLY A 87 -4.97 -25.81 6.53
C GLY A 87 -5.21 -24.64 7.51
N CYS A 88 -4.72 -23.43 7.23
CA CYS A 88 -4.99 -22.27 8.08
C CYS A 88 -6.37 -21.66 7.79
N GLY A 89 -7.40 -22.06 8.52
CA GLY A 89 -8.76 -21.50 8.41
C GLY A 89 -8.98 -20.15 9.11
N ARG A 90 -7.92 -19.45 9.55
CA ARG A 90 -8.10 -18.18 10.27
C ARG A 90 -8.35 -17.02 9.31
N THR A 91 -9.38 -16.25 9.64
CA THR A 91 -9.66 -14.94 9.08
C THR A 91 -9.26 -13.89 10.10
N VAL A 92 -8.47 -12.90 9.68
CA VAL A 92 -7.99 -11.82 10.56
C VAL A 92 -8.13 -10.49 9.85
N ARG A 93 -8.08 -9.38 10.58
CA ARG A 93 -8.08 -8.04 9.96
C ARG A 93 -6.79 -7.82 9.19
N LEU A 94 -6.85 -7.03 8.11
CA LEU A 94 -5.68 -6.73 7.28
C LEU A 94 -4.52 -6.14 8.10
N ARG A 95 -4.79 -5.27 9.09
CA ARG A 95 -3.78 -4.74 10.03
C ARG A 95 -3.08 -5.82 10.87
N GLU A 96 -3.77 -6.92 11.16
CA GLU A 96 -3.32 -8.03 12.01
C GLU A 96 -2.83 -9.22 11.18
N LEU A 97 -3.04 -9.23 9.87
CA LEU A 97 -2.55 -10.25 8.96
C LEU A 97 -1.02 -10.44 9.04
N PRO A 98 -0.17 -9.40 8.92
CA PRO A 98 1.29 -9.61 8.99
C PRO A 98 1.69 -10.16 10.35
N ALA A 99 1.00 -9.75 11.42
CA ALA A 99 1.15 -10.31 12.74
C ALA A 99 0.81 -11.81 12.76
N HIS A 100 -0.37 -12.20 12.27
CA HIS A 100 -0.76 -13.59 12.19
C HIS A 100 0.22 -14.44 11.37
N LEU A 101 0.69 -13.94 10.21
CA LEU A 101 1.43 -14.74 9.24
C LEU A 101 2.72 -15.37 9.76
N ALA A 102 3.40 -14.78 10.74
CA ALA A 102 4.59 -15.45 11.29
C ALA A 102 4.54 -15.77 12.79
N ALA A 103 3.34 -15.73 13.36
CA ALA A 103 2.95 -16.69 14.39
C ALA A 103 2.10 -17.85 13.82
N CYS A 104 1.96 -17.96 12.49
CA CYS A 104 1.08 -18.95 11.89
C CYS A 104 1.73 -20.34 11.92
N ARG A 105 1.03 -21.32 12.49
CA ARG A 105 1.45 -22.72 12.58
C ARG A 105 1.70 -23.39 11.22
N TYR A 106 1.09 -22.88 10.15
CA TYR A 106 1.25 -23.40 8.78
C TYR A 106 2.28 -22.62 7.97
N GLY A 107 2.94 -21.63 8.57
CA GLY A 107 4.00 -20.87 7.94
C GLY A 107 5.29 -21.68 7.79
N PRO A 108 6.23 -21.23 6.96
CA PRO A 108 7.58 -21.79 6.93
C PRO A 108 8.23 -21.59 8.31
N GLU A 109 8.81 -22.65 8.87
CA GLU A 109 9.50 -22.62 10.16
C GLU A 109 10.50 -21.44 10.24
N PRO A 110 10.45 -20.62 11.32
CA PRO A 110 11.43 -19.55 11.51
C PRO A 110 12.79 -20.16 11.82
N ARG A 111 13.81 -19.82 11.02
CA ARG A 111 15.21 -20.19 11.29
C ARG A 111 15.65 -19.58 12.64
N SER A 112 15.69 -20.44 13.66
CA SER A 112 16.43 -20.39 14.93
C SER A 112 17.12 -19.06 15.27
N GLY A 113 16.62 -18.34 16.28
CA GLY A 113 17.37 -17.24 16.90
C GLY A 113 16.65 -16.25 17.82
N LEU A 114 15.37 -16.44 18.18
CA LEU A 114 14.69 -15.52 19.11
C LEU A 114 13.97 -16.29 20.23
N PRO A 115 14.18 -15.92 21.51
CA PRO A 115 13.40 -16.46 22.62
C PRO A 115 11.96 -15.95 22.51
N GLY A 116 11.03 -16.85 22.17
CA GLY A 116 9.61 -16.55 22.11
C GLY A 116 8.99 -16.47 23.50
N PRO A 117 8.12 -15.47 23.78
CA PRO A 117 7.37 -15.42 25.03
C PRO A 117 6.34 -16.56 25.05
N GLY A 118 6.07 -17.04 26.26
CA GLY A 118 5.28 -18.22 26.55
C GLY A 118 3.86 -18.22 25.97
N ARG A 119 3.35 -19.45 25.90
CA ARG A 119 1.97 -19.81 25.59
C ARG A 119 0.97 -18.98 26.40
N SER A 120 0.24 -18.13 25.70
CA SER A 120 -1.20 -17.92 25.88
C SER A 120 -1.71 -17.17 24.66
N GLY A 121 -2.99 -17.33 24.33
CA GLY A 121 -3.61 -16.88 23.09
C GLY A 121 -3.20 -15.50 22.56
N GLY A 122 -3.25 -15.38 21.23
CA GLY A 122 -3.25 -14.09 20.54
C GLY A 122 -1.93 -13.72 19.88
N ALA A 123 -2.01 -13.61 18.55
CA ALA A 123 -1.34 -12.64 17.69
C ALA A 123 0.22 -12.57 17.59
N VAL A 124 0.66 -12.12 16.40
CA VAL A 124 1.94 -11.48 16.03
C VAL A 124 3.18 -12.41 15.97
N VAL A 125 3.92 -12.63 14.86
CA VAL A 125 4.67 -11.64 14.03
C VAL A 125 5.24 -12.20 12.71
N ARG A 126 4.97 -11.55 11.56
CA ARG A 126 5.84 -11.03 10.46
C ARG A 126 6.54 -11.92 9.38
N SER A 127 5.89 -11.95 8.21
CA SER A 127 6.43 -11.74 6.84
C SER A 127 7.56 -12.61 6.27
N VAL A 128 7.22 -13.37 5.22
CA VAL A 128 8.05 -13.50 4.02
C VAL A 128 7.29 -12.91 2.84
N LEU A 129 7.53 -11.62 2.57
CA LEU A 129 7.49 -11.09 1.21
C LEU A 129 8.31 -9.80 1.16
N MET A 130 9.62 -9.95 1.17
CA MET A 130 10.55 -8.88 0.84
C MET A 130 11.65 -9.41 -0.07
N GLN A 131 11.39 -9.30 -1.36
CA GLN A 131 12.35 -9.07 -2.44
C GLN A 131 11.47 -8.57 -3.59
N ARG A 132 11.62 -7.35 -4.13
CA ARG A 132 12.85 -6.83 -4.70
C ARG A 132 12.91 -5.28 -4.63
N ILE A 133 13.98 -4.82 -3.99
CA ILE A 133 14.92 -3.81 -4.47
C ILE A 133 14.44 -2.36 -4.50
N PHE A 134 14.79 -1.68 -3.40
CA PHE A 134 15.28 -0.31 -3.37
C PHE A 134 16.41 -0.13 -4.41
N LEU A 135 16.09 0.49 -5.53
CA LEU A 135 16.99 1.29 -6.37
C LEU A 135 16.02 2.09 -7.26
N LEU A 136 15.64 3.31 -6.91
CA LEU A 136 16.38 4.53 -7.20
C LEU A 136 15.82 5.67 -6.34
N ALA A 137 16.43 5.90 -5.18
CA ALA A 137 16.32 7.16 -4.44
C ALA A 137 17.73 7.72 -4.28
N GLN A 138 18.31 8.17 -5.39
CA GLN A 138 19.49 9.03 -5.45
C GLN A 138 19.33 10.01 -6.62
N ILE A 139 18.36 10.92 -6.51
CA ILE A 139 18.41 12.25 -7.15
C ILE A 139 17.67 13.24 -6.23
N PHE A 140 18.17 13.38 -5.00
CA PHE A 140 17.83 14.51 -4.12
C PHE A 140 19.11 14.86 -3.36
N THR A 141 20.05 15.43 -4.10
CA THR A 141 21.17 16.22 -3.58
C THR A 141 21.23 17.48 -4.44
N ASP A 142 20.60 18.54 -3.89
CA ASP A 142 20.97 19.96 -4.00
C ASP A 142 20.75 20.69 -5.36
N PRO A 143 20.82 22.03 -5.42
CA PRO A 143 20.13 23.04 -4.60
C PRO A 143 19.51 24.16 -5.48
N TRP A 144 18.76 25.04 -4.82
CA TRP A 144 18.29 26.33 -5.31
C TRP A 144 19.45 27.27 -5.71
N GLU A 145 19.18 28.18 -6.68
CA GLU A 145 20.01 29.24 -7.33
C GLU A 145 20.60 28.92 -8.72
N ALA A 146 20.00 29.48 -9.78
CA ALA A 146 20.69 30.27 -10.83
C ALA A 146 19.78 30.60 -12.04
N LYS A 147 19.64 31.93 -12.29
CA LYS A 147 19.26 32.62 -13.55
C LYS A 147 17.75 32.54 -13.92
N SER A 148 16.90 33.56 -13.77
CA SER A 148 17.01 35.01 -14.00
C SER A 148 17.87 35.38 -15.21
N GLN A 149 17.20 35.93 -16.23
CA GLN A 149 17.70 36.68 -17.40
C GLN A 149 17.70 35.94 -18.75
N VAL A 150 16.60 36.15 -19.49
CA VAL A 150 16.35 36.11 -20.97
C VAL A 150 14.95 36.75 -21.08
N GLU A 151 14.62 37.78 -21.85
CA GLU A 151 15.23 38.39 -23.04
C GLU A 151 14.70 39.84 -23.12
N LYS A 152 15.60 40.81 -23.27
CA LYS A 152 15.33 42.03 -24.04
C LYS A 152 15.69 41.67 -25.48
N VAL A 153 14.72 41.71 -26.38
CA VAL A 153 14.94 41.97 -27.81
C VAL A 153 13.84 42.88 -28.29
#